data_AF-A0A3E5E7I3-F1
#
_entry.id   AF-A0A3E5E7I3-F1
#
_cell.length_a   1.000
_cell.length_b   1.000
_cell.length_c   1.000
_cell.angle_alpha   90.00
_cell.angle_beta   90.00
_cell.angle_gamma   90.00
#
_symmetry.space_group_name_H-M   'P 1'
#
loop_
_entity.id
_entity.type
_entity.pdbx_description
1 polymer ?
#
loop_
_entity_poly.entity_id
_entity_poly.type
_entity_poly.pdbx_seq_one_letter_code
_entity_poly.pdbx_strand_id
1 'polypeptide(L)'
;MVHILIISLPLHTNIGGILQSYALQTVLSRNGHDAIVLNRPFCSKPSVAKVLAKACCRLLKKMLGRETVPLFYDFKHYKEYTVISQHTEAFIEKNIHCRYYKRYTDIREADWDALVVGSDQIWRRNFNQKIENVFFDFAWDWENVRRIAYAPSFGLDTWGYSDVETKNCAGLVKKFNLVTVREESAVGLCEKHLGVKLCMSWIQRCFSIERIMKH
;
A
#
# COMPACT_ATOMS: atom_id res chain seq x y z
N MET A 1 14.25 5.91 20.46
CA MET A 1 13.87 4.88 19.47
C MET A 1 12.45 5.18 19.06
N VAL A 2 12.11 5.12 17.76
CA VAL A 2 10.78 5.47 17.24
C VAL A 2 10.20 4.24 16.54
N HIS A 3 8.97 3.87 16.86
CA HIS A 3 8.24 2.77 16.24
C HIS A 3 7.47 3.28 15.01
N ILE A 4 7.76 2.72 13.84
CA ILE A 4 7.26 3.20 12.56
C ILE A 4 6.50 2.09 11.85
N LEU A 5 5.26 2.36 11.44
CA LEU A 5 4.54 1.51 10.50
C LEU A 5 4.65 2.06 9.08
N ILE A 6 5.25 1.28 8.19
CA ILE A 6 5.34 1.56 6.76
C ILE A 6 4.15 0.90 6.06
N ILE A 7 3.33 1.69 5.37
CA ILE A 7 2.21 1.24 4.54
C ILE A 7 2.61 1.39 3.07
N SER A 8 2.80 0.24 2.42
CA SER A 8 3.07 0.12 0.98
C SER A 8 1.95 -0.70 0.32
N LEU A 9 2.01 -0.86 -1.00
CA LEU A 9 1.23 -1.88 -1.69
C LEU A 9 1.62 -3.28 -1.18
N PRO A 10 0.72 -4.28 -1.21
CA PRO A 10 1.04 -5.63 -0.77
C PRO A 10 2.31 -6.16 -1.44
N LEU A 11 3.21 -6.73 -0.64
CA LEU A 11 4.47 -7.30 -1.12
C LEU A 11 4.17 -8.69 -1.69
N HIS A 12 4.18 -8.80 -3.01
CA HIS A 12 3.83 -10.02 -3.75
C HIS A 12 4.84 -10.27 -4.87
N THR A 13 4.45 -10.25 -6.13
CA THR A 13 5.36 -10.42 -7.28
C THR A 13 5.93 -9.09 -7.79
N ASN A 14 5.54 -7.96 -7.19
CA ASN A 14 6.09 -6.64 -7.51
C ASN A 14 7.49 -6.45 -6.91
N ILE A 15 8.52 -6.83 -7.66
CA ILE A 15 9.93 -6.72 -7.26
C ILE A 15 10.31 -5.26 -6.95
N GLY A 16 9.81 -4.29 -7.72
CA GLY A 16 10.10 -2.87 -7.50
C GLY A 16 9.61 -2.39 -6.13
N GLY A 17 8.35 -2.72 -5.79
CA GLY A 17 7.78 -2.42 -4.47
C GLY A 17 8.52 -3.12 -3.33
N ILE A 18 8.91 -4.38 -3.51
CA ILE A 18 9.69 -5.14 -2.51
C ILE A 18 11.02 -4.45 -2.22
N LEU A 19 11.79 -4.10 -3.25
CA LEU A 19 13.09 -3.47 -3.08
C LEU A 19 12.97 -2.07 -2.47
N GLN A 20 11.94 -1.30 -2.84
CA GLN A 20 11.68 0.00 -2.23
C GLN A 20 11.31 -0.11 -0.75
N SER A 21 10.41 -1.03 -0.38
CA SER A 21 10.05 -1.28 1.02
C SER A 21 11.25 -1.78 1.84
N TYR A 22 12.05 -2.69 1.29
CA TYR A 22 13.29 -3.16 1.92
C TYR A 22 14.29 -2.01 2.14
N ALA A 23 14.53 -1.18 1.12
CA ALA A 23 15.45 -0.05 1.22
C ALA A 23 14.99 0.97 2.28
N LEU A 24 13.70 1.31 2.28
CA LEU A 24 13.12 2.24 3.25
C LEU A 24 13.24 1.70 4.69
N GLN A 25 12.83 0.45 4.92
CA GLN A 25 12.98 -0.18 6.23
C GLN A 25 14.45 -0.22 6.66
N THR A 26 15.36 -0.60 5.77
CA THR A 26 16.80 -0.67 6.06
C THR A 26 17.37 0.68 6.47
N VAL A 27 17.03 1.76 5.77
CA VAL A 27 17.49 3.11 6.11
C VAL A 27 16.94 3.56 7.45
N LEU A 28 15.64 3.34 7.72
CA LEU A 28 15.03 3.71 9.00
C LEU A 28 15.63 2.91 10.16
N SER A 29 15.83 1.60 9.99
CA SER A 29 16.45 0.74 11.00
C SER A 29 17.91 1.09 11.27
N ARG A 30 18.70 1.40 10.23
CA ARG A 30 20.09 1.87 10.39
C ARG A 30 20.18 3.20 11.15
N ASN A 31 19.14 4.02 11.08
CA ASN A 31 19.02 5.26 11.85
C ASN A 31 18.49 5.05 13.29
N GLY A 32 18.34 3.81 13.76
CA GLY A 32 17.95 3.50 15.14
C GLY A 32 16.45 3.51 15.40
N HIS A 33 15.64 3.43 14.35
CA HIS A 33 14.18 3.30 14.45
C HIS A 33 13.73 1.84 14.30
N ASP A 34 12.61 1.49 14.93
CA ASP A 34 11.96 0.18 14.76
C ASP A 34 10.92 0.31 13.64
N ALA A 35 11.32 -0.07 12.42
CA ALA A 35 10.51 0.11 11.22
C ALA A 35 9.91 -1.21 10.76
N ILE A 36 8.57 -1.27 10.69
CA ILE A 36 7.82 -2.47 10.34
C ILE A 36 6.97 -2.18 9.11
N VAL A 37 6.94 -3.09 8.15
CA VAL A 37 6.10 -2.98 6.95
C VAL A 37 4.74 -3.65 7.19
N LEU A 38 3.66 -2.93 6.95
CA LEU A 38 2.33 -3.52 6.83
C LEU A 38 2.30 -4.37 5.56
N ASN A 39 2.17 -5.68 5.71
CA ASN A 39 1.96 -6.58 4.59
C ASN A 39 0.61 -7.29 4.68
N ARG A 40 0.09 -7.73 3.54
CA ARG A 40 -1.15 -8.48 3.43
C ARG A 40 -0.93 -9.71 2.55
N PRO A 41 -1.45 -10.88 2.94
CA PRO A 41 -1.41 -12.04 2.06
C PRO A 41 -2.17 -11.72 0.77
N PHE A 42 -1.48 -11.85 -0.38
CA PHE A 42 -2.07 -11.58 -1.69
C PHE A 42 -2.95 -12.75 -2.16
N CYS A 43 -2.46 -13.97 -1.99
CA CYS A 43 -3.19 -15.19 -2.31
C CYS A 43 -3.26 -16.08 -1.07
N SER A 44 -4.42 -16.68 -0.82
CA SER A 44 -4.60 -17.69 0.23
C SER A 44 -5.14 -18.96 -0.39
N LYS A 45 -4.77 -20.12 0.19
CA LYS A 45 -5.24 -21.42 -0.30
C LYS A 45 -6.78 -21.43 -0.32
N PRO A 46 -7.40 -21.66 -1.49
CA PRO A 46 -8.85 -21.59 -1.58
C PRO A 46 -9.48 -22.80 -0.88
N SER A 47 -10.62 -22.57 -0.23
CA SER A 47 -11.42 -23.65 0.37
C SER A 47 -12.02 -24.53 -0.72
N VAL A 48 -11.79 -25.85 -0.64
CA VAL A 48 -12.30 -26.84 -1.60
C VAL A 48 -13.81 -26.69 -1.80
N ALA A 49 -14.59 -26.59 -0.72
CA ALA A 49 -16.04 -26.44 -0.79
C ALA A 49 -16.47 -25.17 -1.55
N LYS A 50 -15.79 -24.04 -1.31
CA LYS A 50 -16.08 -22.78 -2.03
C LYS A 50 -15.71 -22.87 -3.50
N VAL A 51 -14.61 -23.55 -3.83
CA VAL A 51 -14.21 -23.75 -5.23
C VAL A 51 -15.21 -24.62 -5.95
N LEU A 52 -15.66 -25.73 -5.34
CA LEU A 52 -16.68 -26.60 -5.92
C LEU A 52 -18.00 -25.85 -6.15
N ALA A 53 -18.47 -25.07 -5.16
CA ALA A 53 -19.66 -24.24 -5.31
C ALA A 53 -19.52 -23.24 -6.46
N LYS A 54 -18.40 -22.51 -6.55
CA LYS A 54 -18.10 -21.61 -7.66
C LYS A 54 -18.03 -22.35 -8.99
N ALA A 55 -17.45 -23.55 -9.03
CA ALA A 55 -17.34 -24.36 -10.23
C ALA A 55 -18.72 -24.78 -10.75
N CYS A 56 -19.64 -25.21 -9.86
CA CYS A 56 -21.03 -25.48 -10.23
C CYS A 56 -21.72 -24.23 -10.81
N CYS A 57 -21.58 -23.08 -10.16
CA CYS A 57 -22.13 -21.82 -10.68
C CYS A 57 -21.53 -21.42 -12.04
N ARG A 58 -20.21 -21.58 -12.23
CA ARG A 58 -19.52 -21.32 -13.50
C ARG A 58 -19.96 -22.28 -14.59
N LEU A 59 -20.20 -23.55 -14.25
CA LEU A 59 -20.70 -24.54 -15.19
C LEU A 59 -22.08 -24.15 -15.71
N LEU A 60 -23.00 -23.76 -14.82
CA LEU A 60 -24.32 -23.26 -15.20
C LEU A 60 -24.22 -22.02 -16.11
N LYS A 61 -23.36 -21.06 -15.76
CA LYS A 61 -23.14 -19.86 -16.60
C LYS A 61 -22.49 -20.19 -17.95
N LYS A 62 -21.60 -21.17 -18.01
CA LYS A 62 -20.98 -21.67 -19.25
C LYS A 62 -22.02 -22.32 -20.16
N MET A 63 -22.91 -23.14 -19.60
CA MET A 63 -24.03 -23.73 -20.36
C MET A 63 -24.95 -22.64 -20.94
N LEU A 64 -25.06 -21.50 -20.28
CA LEU A 64 -25.81 -20.32 -20.75
C LEU A 64 -25.00 -19.40 -21.68
N GLY A 65 -23.74 -19.75 -22.02
CA GLY A 65 -22.87 -18.94 -22.88
C GLY A 65 -22.37 -17.63 -22.25
N ARG A 66 -22.47 -17.47 -20.93
CA ARG A 66 -22.19 -16.21 -20.20
C ARG A 66 -20.86 -16.20 -19.46
N GLU A 67 -20.00 -17.18 -19.67
CA GLU A 67 -18.78 -17.35 -18.87
C GLU A 67 -17.67 -18.03 -19.66
N THR A 68 -16.46 -17.48 -19.59
CA THR A 68 -15.26 -18.02 -20.25
C THR A 68 -14.23 -18.54 -19.25
N VAL A 69 -14.36 -18.16 -17.96
CA VAL A 69 -13.41 -18.51 -16.91
C VAL A 69 -13.37 -20.03 -16.67
N PRO A 70 -12.18 -20.65 -16.47
CA PRO A 70 -12.06 -22.05 -16.11
C PRO A 70 -12.83 -22.42 -14.83
N LEU A 71 -13.39 -23.63 -14.77
CA LEU A 71 -14.21 -24.08 -13.61
C LEU A 71 -13.43 -24.01 -12.29
N PHE A 72 -12.19 -24.49 -12.30
CA PHE A 72 -11.28 -24.54 -11.16
C PHE A 72 -10.23 -23.41 -11.17
N TYR A 73 -10.57 -22.25 -11.74
CA TYR A 73 -9.67 -21.11 -11.87
C TYR A 73 -8.96 -20.76 -10.55
N ASP A 74 -9.66 -20.75 -9.41
CA ASP A 74 -9.09 -20.39 -8.12
C ASP A 74 -7.94 -21.34 -7.70
N PHE A 75 -8.05 -22.66 -7.94
CA PHE A 75 -6.96 -23.61 -7.66
C PHE A 75 -5.79 -23.45 -8.62
N LYS A 76 -6.08 -23.28 -9.92
CA LYS A 76 -5.06 -23.06 -10.94
C LYS A 76 -4.26 -21.80 -10.62
N HIS A 77 -4.96 -20.70 -10.36
CA HIS A 77 -4.38 -19.40 -10.01
C HIS A 77 -3.53 -19.48 -8.73
N TYR A 78 -4.03 -20.14 -7.68
CA TYR A 78 -3.25 -20.36 -6.45
C TYR A 78 -1.94 -21.13 -6.73
N LYS A 79 -2.00 -22.21 -7.51
CA LYS A 79 -0.82 -23.00 -7.86
C LYS A 79 0.19 -22.21 -8.69
N GLU A 80 -0.27 -21.48 -9.69
CA GLU A 80 0.59 -20.62 -10.52
C GLU A 80 1.23 -19.51 -9.68
N TYR A 81 0.44 -18.85 -8.83
CA TYR A 81 0.94 -17.85 -7.90
C TYR A 81 2.06 -18.40 -7.02
N THR A 82 1.88 -19.57 -6.38
CA THR A 82 2.91 -20.14 -5.49
C THR A 82 4.24 -20.43 -6.18
N VAL A 83 4.24 -20.72 -7.49
CA VAL A 83 5.48 -20.94 -8.24
C VAL A 83 6.14 -19.60 -8.58
N ILE A 84 5.35 -18.62 -9.02
CA ILE A 84 5.87 -17.31 -9.43
C ILE A 84 6.37 -16.52 -8.21
N SER A 85 5.70 -16.64 -7.06
CA SER A 85 6.00 -15.89 -5.85
C SER A 85 7.11 -16.50 -4.98
N GLN A 86 7.55 -17.75 -5.23
CA GLN A 86 8.43 -18.48 -4.31
C GLN A 86 9.71 -17.72 -3.93
N HIS A 87 10.33 -17.03 -4.89
CA HIS A 87 11.57 -16.28 -4.65
C HIS A 87 11.31 -14.92 -3.99
N THR A 88 10.22 -14.26 -4.36
CA THR A 88 9.85 -12.98 -3.76
C THR A 88 9.35 -13.16 -2.33
N GLU A 89 8.56 -14.19 -2.05
CA GLU A 89 8.10 -14.54 -0.69
C GLU A 89 9.28 -14.94 0.20
N ALA A 90 10.17 -15.82 -0.27
CA ALA A 90 11.37 -16.17 0.49
C ALA A 90 12.26 -14.94 0.78
N PHE A 91 12.36 -13.99 -0.15
CA PHE A 91 13.09 -12.75 0.08
C PHE A 91 12.38 -11.86 1.13
N ILE A 92 11.06 -11.68 1.02
CA ILE A 92 10.27 -10.87 1.95
C ILE A 92 10.39 -11.45 3.37
N GLU A 93 10.15 -12.75 3.54
CA GLU A 93 10.20 -13.42 4.84
C GLU A 93 11.58 -13.31 5.50
N LYS A 94 12.65 -13.39 4.70
CA LYS A 94 14.02 -13.32 5.20
C LYS A 94 14.49 -11.90 5.51
N ASN A 95 14.07 -10.90 4.73
CA ASN A 95 14.72 -9.59 4.71
C ASN A 95 13.82 -8.42 5.13
N ILE A 96 12.50 -8.61 5.21
CA ILE A 96 11.56 -7.52 5.51
C ILE A 96 10.74 -7.88 6.75
N HIS A 97 10.92 -7.09 7.81
CA HIS A 97 10.12 -7.21 9.03
C HIS A 97 8.70 -6.74 8.75
N CYS A 98 7.78 -7.71 8.62
CA CYS A 98 6.39 -7.44 8.29
C CYS A 98 5.47 -7.63 9.50
N ARG A 99 4.41 -6.82 9.58
CA ARG A 99 3.26 -7.06 10.47
C ARG A 99 1.99 -7.17 9.64
N TYR A 100 1.12 -8.07 10.07
CA TYR A 100 -0.11 -8.42 9.37
C TYR A 100 -1.32 -7.97 10.16
N TYR A 101 -2.20 -7.21 9.52
CA TYR A 101 -3.50 -6.82 10.07
C TYR A 101 -4.60 -7.20 9.09
N LYS A 102 -5.72 -7.72 9.63
CA LYS A 102 -6.87 -8.09 8.81
C LYS A 102 -7.57 -6.86 8.25
N ARG A 103 -7.65 -5.79 9.05
CA ARG A 103 -8.21 -4.49 8.67
C ARG A 103 -7.29 -3.36 9.17
N TYR A 104 -7.36 -2.21 8.51
CA TYR A 104 -6.65 -1.01 8.97
C TYR A 104 -7.11 -0.55 10.35
N THR A 105 -8.39 -0.74 10.68
CA THR A 105 -8.97 -0.44 12.00
C THR A 105 -8.42 -1.30 13.14
N ASP A 106 -7.68 -2.37 12.83
CA ASP A 106 -7.06 -3.21 13.86
C ASP A 106 -5.69 -2.63 14.31
N ILE A 107 -5.18 -1.59 13.64
CA ILE A 107 -3.96 -0.85 13.99
C ILE A 107 -4.31 0.16 15.10
N ARG A 108 -3.46 0.26 16.14
CA ARG A 108 -3.74 1.11 17.31
C ARG A 108 -2.72 2.25 17.41
N GLU A 109 -3.16 3.41 17.89
CA GLU A 109 -2.30 4.59 18.06
C GLU A 109 -1.11 4.29 18.98
N ALA A 110 -1.35 3.60 20.10
CA ALA A 110 -0.34 3.27 21.10
C ALA A 110 0.80 2.36 20.61
N ASP A 111 0.67 1.74 19.43
CA ASP A 111 1.70 0.85 18.88
C ASP A 111 2.76 1.61 18.05
N TRP A 112 2.52 2.88 17.71
CA TRP A 112 3.31 3.59 16.69
C TRP A 112 3.52 5.05 17.04
N ASP A 113 4.75 5.52 16.82
CA ASP A 113 5.09 6.94 16.91
C ASP A 113 4.96 7.63 15.54
N ALA A 114 5.05 6.86 14.45
CA ALA A 114 4.92 7.36 13.08
C ALA A 114 4.26 6.36 12.12
N LEU A 115 3.48 6.89 11.19
CA LEU A 115 2.97 6.20 10.01
C LEU A 115 3.64 6.78 8.76
N VAL A 116 4.22 5.90 7.95
CA VAL A 116 4.83 6.26 6.67
C VAL A 116 4.06 5.56 5.57
N VAL A 117 3.51 6.31 4.62
CA VAL A 117 2.91 5.76 3.40
C VAL A 117 3.80 6.07 2.22
N GLY A 118 3.95 5.14 1.29
CA GLY A 118 4.76 5.41 0.11
C GLY A 118 5.18 4.16 -0.60
N SER A 119 6.14 4.34 -1.51
CA SER A 119 6.62 3.34 -2.45
C SER A 119 5.60 3.02 -3.55
N ASP A 120 6.07 3.12 -4.79
CA ASP A 120 5.33 2.79 -6.01
C ASP A 120 3.96 3.50 -6.15
N GLN A 121 3.06 2.95 -6.97
CA GLN A 121 1.75 3.50 -7.32
C GLN A 121 0.69 3.40 -6.20
N ILE A 122 1.06 3.59 -4.93
CA ILE A 122 0.13 3.41 -3.80
C ILE A 122 -1.04 4.41 -3.80
N TRP A 123 -0.86 5.60 -4.39
CA TRP A 123 -1.94 6.56 -4.60
C TRP A 123 -2.72 6.33 -5.90
N ARG A 124 -2.49 5.21 -6.59
CA ARG A 124 -3.35 4.82 -7.71
C ARG A 124 -4.68 4.31 -7.19
N ARG A 125 -5.77 4.98 -7.58
CA ARG A 125 -7.13 4.65 -7.14
C ARG A 125 -7.48 3.18 -7.32
N ASN A 126 -7.14 2.62 -8.48
CA ASN A 126 -7.49 1.25 -8.87
C ASN A 126 -6.73 0.17 -8.07
N PHE A 127 -5.68 0.52 -7.33
CA PHE A 127 -4.91 -0.42 -6.52
C PHE A 127 -5.43 -0.54 -5.09
N ASN A 128 -6.41 0.28 -4.73
CA ASN A 128 -6.99 0.33 -3.40
C ASN A 128 -8.50 0.10 -3.47
N GLN A 129 -9.05 -0.67 -2.52
CA GLN A 129 -10.51 -0.78 -2.39
C GLN A 129 -11.11 0.55 -1.93
N LYS A 130 -10.49 1.15 -0.90
CA LYS A 130 -10.80 2.47 -0.35
C LYS A 130 -9.49 3.26 -0.27
N ILE A 131 -9.38 4.31 -1.08
CA ILE A 131 -8.13 5.06 -1.26
C ILE A 131 -7.75 5.85 -0.01
N GLU A 132 -8.73 6.30 0.76
CA GLU A 132 -8.53 7.08 1.98
C GLU A 132 -7.73 6.32 3.05
N ASN A 133 -7.72 4.98 3.01
CA ASN A 133 -6.92 4.17 3.93
C ASN A 133 -5.41 4.45 3.80
N VAL A 134 -4.92 4.67 2.58
CA VAL A 134 -3.50 5.04 2.34
C VAL A 134 -3.25 6.54 2.54
N PHE A 135 -4.28 7.29 2.95
CA PHE A 135 -4.18 8.62 3.55
C PHE A 135 -4.43 8.58 5.07
N PHE A 136 -4.37 7.39 5.68
CA PHE A 136 -4.54 7.17 7.11
C PHE A 136 -5.92 7.56 7.68
N ASP A 137 -6.98 7.34 6.90
CA ASP A 137 -8.37 7.52 7.35
C ASP A 137 -8.72 6.74 8.63
N PHE A 138 -8.16 5.53 8.80
CA PHE A 138 -8.36 4.73 10.01
C PHE A 138 -7.76 5.35 11.27
N ALA A 139 -6.87 6.33 11.10
CA ALA A 139 -6.18 7.03 12.15
C ALA A 139 -6.55 8.52 12.13
N TRP A 140 -7.68 8.94 11.55
CA TRP A 140 -8.00 10.35 11.30
C TRP A 140 -7.94 11.26 12.56
N ASP A 141 -8.19 10.69 13.74
CA ASP A 141 -8.27 11.31 15.06
C ASP A 141 -7.00 11.11 15.92
N TRP A 142 -5.96 10.45 15.40
CA TRP A 142 -4.71 10.27 16.13
C TRP A 142 -3.91 11.57 16.16
N GLU A 143 -3.61 12.05 17.36
CA GLU A 143 -2.96 13.34 17.59
C GLU A 143 -1.45 13.20 17.85
N ASN A 144 -1.00 12.04 18.36
CA ASN A 144 0.39 11.86 18.80
C ASN A 144 1.27 11.14 17.76
N VAL A 145 0.73 10.84 16.58
CA VAL A 145 1.40 10.02 15.56
C VAL A 145 1.77 10.85 14.35
N ARG A 146 3.06 10.84 14.01
CA ARG A 146 3.58 11.55 12.84
C ARG A 146 3.14 10.85 11.55
N ARG A 147 2.73 11.63 10.55
CA ARG A 147 2.24 11.12 9.26
C ARG A 147 3.14 11.61 8.14
N ILE A 148 3.73 10.67 7.41
CA ILE A 148 4.70 10.96 6.36
C ILE A 148 4.27 10.25 5.07
N ALA A 149 4.24 11.00 3.97
CA ALA A 149 4.09 10.47 2.62
C ALA A 149 5.45 10.53 1.91
N TYR A 150 6.03 9.36 1.66
CA TYR A 150 7.38 9.16 1.13
C TYR A 150 7.35 8.50 -0.27
N ALA A 151 7.36 9.31 -1.33
CA ALA A 151 7.12 8.88 -2.73
C ALA A 151 5.91 7.97 -2.92
N PRO A 152 4.73 8.33 -2.44
CA PRO A 152 3.57 7.84 -3.15
C PRO A 152 3.64 8.32 -4.63
N SER A 153 3.22 7.42 -5.51
CA SER A 153 3.00 7.68 -6.94
C SER A 153 1.51 7.49 -7.24
N PHE A 154 0.96 8.33 -8.11
CA PHE A 154 -0.35 8.08 -8.71
C PHE A 154 -0.21 7.11 -9.89
N GLY A 155 0.96 7.08 -10.51
CA GLY A 155 1.24 6.23 -11.67
C GLY A 155 0.50 6.66 -12.94
N LEU A 156 -0.12 7.83 -12.91
CA LEU A 156 -0.93 8.45 -13.95
C LEU A 156 -0.73 9.97 -13.87
N ASP A 157 -0.86 10.64 -15.01
CA ASP A 157 -0.88 12.10 -15.13
C ASP A 157 -2.30 12.68 -15.00
N THR A 158 -3.32 11.83 -14.92
CA THR A 158 -4.73 12.21 -14.77
C THR A 158 -5.27 11.92 -13.37
N TRP A 159 -6.15 12.79 -12.88
CA TRP A 159 -6.89 12.57 -11.63
C TRP A 159 -8.01 11.53 -11.81
N GLY A 160 -8.04 10.53 -10.94
CA GLY A 160 -8.98 9.41 -11.04
C GLY A 160 -9.86 9.19 -9.81
N TYR A 161 -9.88 10.13 -8.86
CA TYR A 161 -10.69 10.01 -7.66
C TYR A 161 -12.06 10.65 -7.89
N SER A 162 -13.11 10.09 -7.30
CA SER A 162 -14.42 10.75 -7.24
C SER A 162 -14.36 12.03 -6.41
N ASP A 163 -15.39 12.88 -6.50
CA ASP A 163 -15.45 14.12 -5.72
C ASP A 163 -15.42 13.86 -4.20
N VAL A 164 -16.08 12.79 -3.75
CA VAL A 164 -16.10 12.38 -2.34
C VAL A 164 -14.71 11.94 -1.89
N GLU A 165 -14.07 11.06 -2.66
CA GLU A 165 -12.70 10.58 -2.36
C GLU A 165 -11.69 11.74 -2.38
N THR A 166 -11.82 12.64 -3.36
CA THR A 166 -10.99 13.84 -3.47
C THR A 166 -11.12 14.70 -2.23
N LYS A 167 -12.35 15.01 -1.80
CA LYS A 167 -12.61 15.80 -0.60
C LYS A 167 -12.05 15.14 0.66
N ASN A 168 -12.25 13.83 0.81
CA ASN A 168 -11.76 13.09 1.97
C ASN A 168 -10.23 13.05 2.00
N CYS A 169 -9.60 12.66 0.90
CA CYS A 169 -8.14 12.63 0.77
C CYS A 169 -7.53 14.01 0.98
N ALA A 170 -8.15 15.09 0.48
CA ALA A 170 -7.71 16.46 0.67
C ALA A 170 -7.74 16.89 2.15
N GLY A 171 -8.74 16.44 2.92
CA GLY A 171 -8.79 16.65 4.36
C GLY A 171 -7.72 15.86 5.11
N LEU A 172 -7.55 14.58 4.77
CA LEU A 172 -6.61 13.68 5.42
C LEU A 172 -5.15 14.05 5.16
N VAL A 173 -4.80 14.39 3.93
CA VAL A 173 -3.41 14.72 3.56
C VAL A 173 -2.91 15.97 4.28
N LYS A 174 -3.79 16.90 4.66
CA LYS A 174 -3.41 18.10 5.44
C LYS A 174 -2.96 17.78 6.86
N LYS A 175 -3.25 16.58 7.37
CA LYS A 175 -2.73 16.07 8.65
C LYS A 175 -1.31 15.50 8.51
N PHE A 176 -0.77 15.41 7.29
CA PHE A 176 0.59 14.92 7.10
C PHE A 176 1.63 15.96 7.50
N ASN A 177 2.62 15.53 8.28
CA ASN A 177 3.77 16.36 8.63
C ASN A 177 4.71 16.56 7.44
N LEU A 178 4.76 15.59 6.52
CA LEU A 178 5.53 15.69 5.29
C LEU A 178 4.80 14.96 4.17
N VAL A 179 4.76 15.62 3.02
CA VAL A 179 4.32 15.00 1.77
C VAL A 179 5.35 15.25 0.68
N THR A 180 5.86 14.15 0.14
CA THR A 180 6.71 14.11 -1.06
C THR A 180 6.01 13.28 -2.13
N VAL A 181 6.40 13.42 -3.39
CA VAL A 181 5.81 12.61 -4.49
C VAL A 181 6.87 12.10 -5.43
N ARG A 182 6.63 10.93 -6.03
CA ARG A 182 7.63 10.25 -6.86
C ARG A 182 7.88 10.98 -8.19
N GLU A 183 6.82 11.46 -8.82
CA GLU A 183 6.84 12.08 -10.15
C GLU A 183 6.44 13.56 -10.12
N GLU A 184 6.90 14.32 -11.11
CA GLU A 184 6.58 15.75 -11.23
C GLU A 184 5.10 15.99 -11.54
N SER A 185 4.47 15.12 -12.34
CA SER A 185 3.02 15.21 -12.62
C SER A 185 2.17 15.08 -11.35
N ALA A 186 2.61 14.29 -10.38
CA ALA A 186 1.96 14.17 -9.07
C ALA A 186 1.97 15.49 -8.30
N VAL A 187 2.95 16.38 -8.55
CA VAL A 187 3.01 17.69 -7.91
C VAL A 187 1.76 18.51 -8.27
N GLY A 188 1.50 18.65 -9.58
CA GLY A 188 0.33 19.36 -10.08
C GLY A 188 -1.00 18.73 -9.65
N LEU A 189 -1.07 17.40 -9.59
CA LEU A 189 -2.26 16.69 -9.11
C LEU A 189 -2.56 17.00 -7.64
N CYS A 190 -1.55 16.97 -6.77
CA CYS A 190 -1.72 17.29 -5.35
C CYS A 190 -2.09 18.75 -5.12
N GLU A 191 -1.44 19.69 -5.82
CA GLU A 191 -1.75 21.11 -5.68
C GLU A 191 -3.19 21.41 -6.13
N LYS A 192 -3.59 20.88 -7.28
CA LYS A 192 -4.91 21.12 -7.88
C LYS A 192 -6.05 20.45 -7.13
N HIS A 193 -5.88 19.19 -6.71
CA HIS A 193 -7.00 18.38 -6.20
C HIS A 193 -6.97 18.17 -4.69
N LEU A 194 -5.78 18.15 -4.08
CA LEU A 194 -5.64 17.94 -2.64
C LEU A 194 -5.39 19.24 -1.87
N GLY A 195 -5.04 20.32 -2.56
CA GLY A 195 -4.78 21.63 -1.95
C GLY A 195 -3.58 21.61 -1.02
N VAL A 196 -2.56 20.82 -1.34
CA VAL A 196 -1.29 20.73 -0.60
C VAL A 196 -0.18 21.25 -1.48
N LYS A 197 0.56 22.24 -0.97
CA LYS A 197 1.82 22.65 -1.59
C LYS A 197 2.88 21.64 -1.19
N LEU A 198 3.40 20.91 -2.17
CA LEU A 198 4.37 19.86 -1.92
C LEU A 198 5.76 20.45 -1.75
N CYS A 199 6.58 19.78 -0.94
CA CYS A 199 7.96 20.20 -0.78
C CYS A 199 8.76 19.97 -2.07
N MET A 200 8.76 18.78 -2.69
CA MET A 200 9.58 18.45 -3.88
C MET A 200 9.16 17.14 -4.58
N SER A 201 9.56 16.96 -5.85
CA SER A 201 9.58 15.66 -6.55
C SER A 201 10.83 14.84 -6.16
N TRP A 202 10.71 13.53 -6.15
CA TRP A 202 11.65 12.59 -5.53
C TRP A 202 13.06 12.47 -6.08
N ILE A 203 13.34 13.12 -7.22
CA ILE A 203 14.69 13.14 -7.78
C ILE A 203 15.71 13.83 -6.83
N GLN A 204 15.27 14.38 -5.69
CA GLN A 204 16.09 15.27 -4.87
C GLN A 204 16.24 14.98 -3.36
N ARG A 205 16.22 13.72 -2.90
CA ARG A 205 17.05 13.16 -1.78
C ARG A 205 16.31 12.12 -0.92
N CYS A 206 16.92 10.94 -0.76
CA CYS A 206 16.63 10.01 0.35
C CYS A 206 16.84 10.64 1.76
N PHE A 207 17.54 11.76 1.85
CA PHE A 207 17.91 12.44 3.10
C PHE A 207 16.77 13.17 3.84
N SER A 208 15.58 13.32 3.24
CA SER A 208 14.53 14.14 3.87
C SER A 208 13.84 13.46 5.05
N ILE A 209 13.72 12.13 5.06
CA ILE A 209 13.00 11.42 6.12
C ILE A 209 13.76 11.45 7.45
N GLU A 210 15.10 11.37 7.40
CA GLU A 210 15.97 11.37 8.58
C GLU A 210 15.86 12.67 9.39
N ARG A 211 15.68 13.80 8.70
CA ARG A 211 15.62 15.13 9.32
C ARG A 211 14.32 15.37 10.09
N ILE A 212 13.23 14.74 9.63
CA ILE A 212 11.89 14.85 10.23
C ILE A 212 11.69 13.84 11.35
N MET A 213 12.42 12.72 11.34
CA MET A 213 12.38 11.74 12.42
C MET A 213 13.20 12.17 13.66
N LYS A 214 14.04 13.21 13.53
CA LYS A 214 14.91 13.75 14.60
C LYS A 214 14.36 14.99 15.32
N HIS A 215 13.34 15.65 14.76
CA HIS A 215 12.71 16.86 15.31
C HIS A 215 11.22 16.65 15.42
#